data_AF-A0AAX0PV68-F1
#
_entry.id   AF-A0AAX0PV68-F1
#
_cell.length_a   1.000
_cell.length_b   1.000
_cell.length_c   1.000
_cell.angle_alpha   90.00
_cell.angle_beta   90.00
_cell.angle_gamma   90.00
#
_symmetry.space_group_name_H-M   'P 1'
#
loop_
_entity.id
_entity.type
_entity.pdbx_description
1 polymer ?
#
loop_
_entity_poly.entity_id
_entity_poly.type
_entity_poly.pdbx_seq_one_letter_code
_entity_poly.pdbx_strand_id
1 'polypeptide(L)'
;MNIKYPKTEIMIVLGSKVYPLYTSFSVDDVHDYMRIAHREDFLIFPTAINKEHGNGLWYPGCGSDPIWTDWEVKKNAIKSIIKLPKPKVKIDYNTDSNDYEF
;
A
#
# COMPACT_ATOMS: atom_id res chain seq x y z
N MET A 1 3.49 -6.97 -19.50
CA MET A 1 4.07 -6.48 -18.23
C MET A 1 2.97 -5.85 -17.40
N ASN A 2 2.62 -6.45 -16.26
CA ASN A 2 1.59 -5.92 -15.36
C ASN A 2 2.26 -4.92 -14.39
N ILE A 3 2.17 -3.63 -14.69
CA ILE A 3 2.72 -2.58 -13.83
C ILE A 3 1.94 -2.57 -12.51
N LYS A 4 2.61 -2.89 -11.40
CA LYS A 4 2.03 -2.87 -10.05
C LYS A 4 2.18 -1.46 -9.47
N TYR A 5 1.07 -0.72 -9.37
CA TYR A 5 1.03 0.64 -8.79
C TYR A 5 -0.03 0.73 -7.68
N PRO A 6 0.11 1.66 -6.72
CA PRO A 6 -0.92 1.89 -5.72
C PRO A 6 -2.21 2.44 -6.34
N LYS A 7 -3.33 1.75 -6.09
CA LYS A 7 -4.66 2.14 -6.59
C LYS A 7 -5.53 2.77 -5.50
N THR A 8 -5.22 2.46 -4.24
CA THR A 8 -6.01 2.88 -3.09
C THR A 8 -5.10 3.29 -1.93
N GLU A 9 -5.47 4.37 -1.25
CA GLU A 9 -4.90 4.79 0.02
C GLU A 9 -5.88 4.44 1.15
N ILE A 10 -5.41 3.75 2.18
CA ILE A 10 -6.20 3.37 3.36
C ILE A 10 -5.60 4.06 4.59
N MET A 11 -6.39 4.85 5.30
CA MET A 11 -5.95 5.51 6.53
C MET A 11 -6.15 4.59 7.74
N ILE A 12 -5.04 4.20 8.36
CA ILE A 12 -5.02 3.28 9.50
C ILE A 12 -4.64 4.01 10.78
N VAL A 13 -5.40 3.79 11.86
CA VAL A 13 -5.08 4.29 13.20
C VAL A 13 -4.22 3.28 13.94
N LEU A 14 -3.01 3.69 14.34
CA LEU A 14 -2.13 2.94 15.23
C LEU A 14 -1.83 3.79 16.47
N GLY A 15 -2.44 3.41 17.60
CA GLY A 15 -2.40 4.21 18.82
C GLY A 15 -3.06 5.58 18.61
N SER A 16 -2.30 6.66 18.79
CA SER A 16 -2.76 8.04 18.59
C SER A 16 -2.46 8.61 17.19
N LYS A 17 -1.84 7.83 16.30
CA LYS A 17 -1.37 8.30 14.98
C LYS A 17 -2.18 7.66 13.86
N VAL A 18 -2.30 8.40 12.75
CA VAL A 18 -2.90 7.92 11.49
C VAL A 18 -1.79 7.73 10.47
N TYR A 19 -1.80 6.59 9.79
CA TYR A 19 -0.81 6.21 8.80
C TYR A 19 -1.49 5.87 7.47
N PRO A 20 -1.02 6.43 6.34
CA PRO A 20 -1.55 6.07 5.02
C PRO A 20 -0.92 4.78 4.50
N LEU A 21 -1.77 3.83 4.11
CA LEU A 21 -1.41 2.57 3.49
C LEU A 21 -1.69 2.64 1.99
N TYR A 22 -0.66 2.54 1.15
CA TYR A 22 -0.79 2.60 -0.30
C TYR A 22 -0.84 1.19 -0.90
N THR A 23 -2.03 0.69 -1.22
CA THR A 23 -2.24 -0.69 -1.68
C THR A 23 -2.47 -0.80 -3.19
N SER A 24 -2.08 -1.94 -3.77
CA SER A 24 -2.38 -2.28 -5.17
C SER A 24 -3.83 -2.73 -5.42
N PHE A 25 -4.62 -2.91 -4.35
CA PHE A 25 -6.04 -3.24 -4.44
C PHE A 25 -6.88 -2.04 -4.86
N SER A 26 -7.95 -2.29 -5.62
CA SER A 26 -8.94 -1.26 -5.91
C SER A 26 -9.81 -0.98 -4.68
N VAL A 27 -10.53 0.13 -4.69
CA VAL A 27 -11.48 0.47 -3.63
C VAL A 27 -12.56 -0.61 -3.47
N ASP A 28 -13.00 -1.19 -4.59
CA ASP A 28 -14.01 -2.25 -4.58
C ASP A 28 -13.46 -3.53 -3.92
N ASP A 29 -12.23 -3.93 -4.24
CA ASP A 29 -11.56 -5.08 -3.59
C ASP A 29 -11.44 -4.87 -2.07
N VAL A 30 -11.06 -3.66 -1.64
CA VAL A 30 -10.97 -3.31 -0.21
C VAL A 30 -12.34 -3.37 0.46
N HIS A 31 -13.38 -2.84 -0.19
CA HIS A 31 -14.74 -2.92 0.34
C HIS A 31 -15.25 -4.36 0.45
N ASP A 32 -14.97 -5.20 -0.54
CA ASP A 32 -15.35 -6.62 -0.51
C ASP A 32 -14.65 -7.35 0.63
N TYR A 33 -13.34 -7.13 0.83
CA TYR A 33 -12.59 -7.66 1.97
C TYR A 33 -13.17 -7.20 3.31
N MET A 34 -13.46 -5.91 3.43
CA MET A 34 -14.08 -5.37 4.64
C MET A 34 -15.48 -5.93 4.88
N ARG A 35 -16.27 -6.21 3.84
CA ARG A 35 -17.65 -6.71 3.98
C ARG A 35 -17.70 -8.11 4.57
N ILE A 36 -16.78 -8.99 4.17
CA ILE A 36 -16.78 -10.39 4.60
C ILE A 36 -16.10 -10.62 5.95
N ALA A 37 -15.25 -9.69 6.39
CA ALA A 37 -14.50 -9.80 7.65
C ALA A 37 -15.29 -9.32 8.88
N HIS A 38 -15.07 -9.97 10.02
CA HIS A 38 -15.54 -9.50 11.32
C HIS A 38 -14.75 -8.28 11.81
N ARG A 39 -15.30 -7.55 12.79
CA ARG A 39 -14.76 -6.27 13.25
C ARG A 39 -13.31 -6.35 13.76
N GLU A 40 -12.95 -7.45 14.42
CA GLU A 40 -11.64 -7.65 15.04
C GLU A 40 -10.67 -8.45 14.16
N ASP A 41 -11.10 -8.83 12.96
CA ASP A 41 -10.28 -9.60 12.04
C ASP A 41 -9.14 -8.74 11.49
N PHE A 42 -8.04 -9.42 11.20
CA PHE A 42 -6.93 -8.87 10.47
C PHE A 42 -7.17 -9.01 8.96
N LEU A 43 -6.87 -7.94 8.24
CA LEU A 43 -6.91 -7.85 6.79
C LEU A 43 -5.48 -7.65 6.30
N ILE A 44 -5.07 -8.42 5.29
CA ILE A 44 -3.74 -8.32 4.70
C ILE A 44 -3.85 -7.56 3.39
N PHE A 45 -3.08 -6.49 3.26
CA PHE A 45 -3.03 -5.67 2.07
C PHE A 45 -1.62 -5.62 1.47
N PRO A 46 -1.45 -5.89 0.16
CA PRO A 46 -0.20 -5.65 -0.52
C PRO A 46 0.05 -4.15 -0.57
N THR A 47 1.11 -3.69 0.07
CA THR A 47 1.38 -2.29 0.39
C THR A 47 2.74 -1.85 -0.12
N ALA A 48 2.79 -0.61 -0.63
CA ALA A 48 4.02 0.06 -1.02
C ALA A 48 4.75 0.63 0.20
N ILE A 49 6.04 0.32 0.34
CA ILE A 49 6.97 0.84 1.35
C ILE A 49 8.21 1.43 0.68
N ASN A 50 8.87 2.38 1.34
CA ASN A 50 10.09 2.98 0.82
C ASN A 50 11.31 2.08 1.17
N LYS A 51 12.18 1.84 0.18
CA LYS A 51 13.43 1.06 0.35
C LYS A 51 14.40 1.70 1.35
N GLU A 52 14.46 3.02 1.41
CA GLU A 52 15.58 3.72 2.05
C GLU A 52 15.48 3.94 3.56
N HIS A 53 14.36 3.63 4.24
CA HIS A 53 14.35 3.73 5.69
C HIS A 53 13.42 2.71 6.34
N GLY A 54 13.95 2.00 7.34
CA GLY A 54 13.32 0.90 8.09
C GLY A 54 12.09 1.25 8.93
N ASN A 55 11.25 2.20 8.49
CA ASN A 55 9.88 2.48 8.95
C ASN A 55 9.08 3.38 7.95
N GLY A 56 9.61 3.66 6.75
CA GLY A 56 9.07 4.66 5.84
C GLY A 56 7.92 4.14 4.98
N LEU A 57 6.71 4.62 5.24
CA LEU A 57 5.59 4.48 4.30
C LEU A 57 5.99 5.12 2.98
N TRP A 58 5.84 4.38 1.89
CA TRP A 58 5.96 4.97 0.57
C TRP A 58 4.80 5.94 0.37
N TYR A 59 5.00 7.04 -0.34
CA TYR A 59 3.92 7.92 -0.76
C TYR A 59 4.21 8.50 -2.14
N PRO A 60 3.16 8.89 -2.91
CA PRO A 60 3.36 9.49 -4.22
C PRO A 60 4.24 10.74 -4.14
N GLY A 61 5.38 10.72 -4.85
CA GLY A 61 6.32 11.84 -4.88
C GLY A 61 7.44 11.77 -3.85
N CYS A 62 7.62 10.65 -3.12
CA CYS A 62 8.76 10.47 -2.21
C CYS A 62 10.12 10.28 -2.91
N GLY A 63 10.15 10.30 -4.25
CA GLY A 63 11.38 10.27 -5.05
C GLY A 63 12.04 8.89 -5.18
N SER A 64 11.43 7.84 -4.62
CA SER A 64 11.90 6.46 -4.71
C SER A 64 10.82 5.52 -5.25
N ASP A 65 11.25 4.43 -5.87
CA ASP A 65 10.35 3.37 -6.29
C ASP A 65 9.84 2.58 -5.06
N PRO A 66 8.56 2.19 -5.04
CA PRO A 66 7.99 1.38 -3.98
C PRO A 66 8.54 -0.04 -3.99
N ILE A 67 8.89 -0.54 -2.81
CA ILE A 67 8.97 -1.98 -2.56
C ILE A 67 7.61 -2.45 -2.09
N TRP A 68 7.17 -3.62 -2.56
CA TRP A 68 5.90 -4.20 -2.15
C TRP A 68 6.10 -5.19 -1.02
N THR A 69 5.30 -5.05 0.04
CA THR A 69 5.24 -5.98 1.17
C THR A 69 3.77 -6.25 1.51
N ASP A 70 3.53 -7.23 2.37
CA ASP A 70 2.21 -7.51 2.91
C ASP A 70 2.08 -6.87 4.30
N TRP A 71 1.04 -6.07 4.49
CA TRP A 71 0.75 -5.47 5.79
C TRP A 71 -0.57 -5.98 6.33
N GLU A 72 -0.48 -6.62 7.49
CA GLU A 72 -1.62 -7.06 8.30
C GLU A 72 -2.19 -5.91 9.18
N VAL A 73 -3.47 -5.61 9.01
CA VAL A 73 -4.16 -4.50 9.66
C VAL A 73 -5.50 -4.94 10.23
N LYS A 74 -5.80 -4.60 11.48
CA LYS A 74 -7.14 -4.83 12.05
C LYS A 74 -8.21 -4.01 11.32
N LYS A 75 -9.34 -4.62 10.96
CA LYS A 75 -10.45 -3.94 10.29
C LYS A 75 -10.92 -2.69 11.06
N ASN A 76 -11.01 -2.75 12.38
CA ASN A 76 -11.44 -1.62 13.21
C ASN A 76 -10.46 -0.43 13.24
N ALA A 77 -9.22 -0.61 12.76
CA ALA A 77 -8.21 0.45 12.64
C ALA A 77 -8.36 1.27 11.35
N ILE A 78 -9.09 0.75 10.35
CA ILE A 78 -9.34 1.45 9.08
C ILE A 78 -10.36 2.57 9.32
N LYS A 79 -9.98 3.82 8.98
CA LYS A 79 -10.85 5.01 9.15
C LYS A 79 -11.40 5.55 7.85
N SER A 80 -10.61 5.52 6.78
CA SER A 80 -11.03 6.02 5.48
C SER A 80 -10.28 5.34 4.36
N ILE A 81 -10.90 5.32 3.18
CA ILE A 81 -10.39 4.72 1.95
C ILE A 81 -10.50 5.76 0.84
N ILE A 82 -9.42 5.97 0.09
CA ILE A 82 -9.35 6.95 -1.00
C ILE A 82 -8.87 6.26 -2.27
N LYS A 83 -9.58 6.47 -3.38
CA LYS A 83 -9.14 6.02 -4.71
C LYS A 83 -8.03 6.91 -5.22
N LEU A 84 -6.91 6.32 -5.63
CA LEU A 84 -5.79 7.04 -6.23
C LEU A 84 -5.94 7.11 -7.76
N PRO A 85 -5.51 8.22 -8.38
CA PRO A 85 -5.49 8.31 -9.83
C PRO A 85 -4.46 7.35 -10.42
N LYS A 86 -4.78 6.76 -11.57
CA LYS A 86 -3.79 5.99 -12.33
C LYS A 86 -2.63 6.92 -12.74
N PRO A 87 -1.37 6.53 -12.53
CA PRO A 87 -0.23 7.35 -12.93
C PRO A 87 -0.29 7.63 -14.44
N LYS A 88 -0.12 8.90 -14.80
CA LYS A 88 -0.15 9.37 -16.21
C LYS A 88 1.11 8.96 -16.99
N VAL A 89 2.18 8.60 -16.29
CA VAL A 89 3.43 8.12 -16.85
C VAL A 89 3.54 6.61 -16.56
N LYS A 90 3.99 5.81 -17.52
CA LYS A 90 4.33 4.40 -17.27
C LYS A 90 5.53 4.39 -16.32
N ILE A 91 5.28 4.32 -15.02
CA ILE A 91 6.34 4.06 -14.04
C ILE A 91 6.50 2.54 -14.04
N ASP A 92 7.64 2.08 -14.53
CA ASP A 92 7.98 0.66 -14.52
C ASP A 92 8.53 0.33 -13.14
N TYR A 93 7.72 -0.32 -12.31
CA TYR A 93 8.07 -0.70 -10.94
C TYR A 93 8.78 -2.07 -10.87
N ASN A 94 9.25 -2.59 -12.00
CA ASN A 94 10.12 -3.77 -12.01
C ASN A 94 11.51 -3.37 -11.52
N THR A 95 11.77 -3.57 -10.23
CA THR A 95 13.13 -3.79 -9.74
C THR A 95 13.62 -5.15 -10.22
N ASP A 96 13.99 -5.24 -11.50
CA ASP A 96 14.91 -6.26 -12.03
C ASP A 96 16.34 -5.69 -12.16
N SER A 97 16.69 -4.64 -11.40
CA SER A 97 18.09 -4.24 -11.24
C SER A 97 18.73 -5.17 -10.21
N ASN A 98 19.24 -6.30 -10.71
CA ASN A 98 20.27 -7.13 -10.10
C ASN A 98 21.56 -6.31 -9.89
N ASP A 99 21.52 -5.27 -9.06
CA ASP A 99 22.72 -4.61 -8.57
C ASP A 99 23.11 -5.26 -7.24
N TYR A 100 23.47 -6.55 -7.33
CA TYR A 100 24.41 -7.16 -6.39
C TYR A 100 25.81 -6.84 -6.93
N GLU A 101 26.36 -5.69 -6.56
CA GLU A 101 27.82 -5.52 -6.60
C GLU A 101 28.40 -6.13 -5.30
N PHE A 102 29.18 -7.20 -5.47
CA PHE A 102 30.03 -7.79 -4.45
C PHE A 102 31.28 -6.95 -4.22
#